data_AF-A0A9P4HBL6-F1
#
_entry.id   AF-A0A9P4HBL6-F1
#
_cell.length_a   1.000
_cell.length_b   1.000
_cell.length_c   1.000
_cell.angle_alpha   90.00
_cell.angle_beta   90.00
_cell.angle_gamma   90.00
#
_symmetry.space_group_name_H-M   'P 1'
#
loop_
_entity.id
_entity.type
_entity.pdbx_description
1 polymer ?
#
loop_
_entity_poly.entity_id
_entity_poly.type
_entity_poly.pdbx_seq_one_letter_code
_entity_poly.pdbx_strand_id
1 'polypeptide(L)'
;GNLPYSATKESITEHFAKLHPTDIRLRTYKGNEKFMGTCFVEFDQFDRMETCLKKYHHSVFPDPKRKEGRKINVELSAGGGGNSESRKSKIVAKNDKLHDERARDREK
;
A
#
# COMPACT_ATOMS: atom_id res chain seq x y z
N GLY A 1 1.21 -0.75 -3.92
CA GLY A 1 1.93 -0.80 -5.21
C GLY A 1 1.53 -2.03 -6.00
N ASN A 2 1.97 -2.14 -7.26
CA ASN A 2 1.58 -3.19 -8.21
C ASN A 2 0.07 -3.26 -8.52
N LEU A 3 -0.64 -2.14 -8.38
CA LEU A 3 -2.04 -2.05 -8.78
C LEU A 3 -2.16 -2.02 -10.30
N PRO A 4 -3.26 -2.54 -10.88
CA PRO A 4 -3.51 -2.41 -12.31
C PRO A 4 -3.72 -0.93 -12.67
N TYR A 5 -3.32 -0.53 -13.88
CA TYR A 5 -3.50 0.85 -14.36
C TYR A 5 -4.97 1.24 -14.55
N SER A 6 -5.86 0.25 -14.62
CA SER A 6 -7.31 0.42 -14.63
C SER A 6 -7.93 0.56 -13.24
N ALA A 7 -7.14 0.44 -12.15
CA ALA A 7 -7.68 0.61 -10.81
C ALA A 7 -8.17 2.05 -10.61
N THR A 8 -9.42 2.19 -10.18
CA THR A 8 -10.03 3.47 -9.82
C THR A 8 -9.99 3.68 -8.31
N LYS A 9 -10.27 4.92 -7.88
CA LYS A 9 -10.41 5.25 -6.46
C LYS A 9 -11.48 4.38 -5.80
N GLU A 10 -12.57 4.13 -6.50
CA GLU A 10 -13.70 3.33 -6.03
C GLU A 10 -13.26 1.88 -5.78
N SER A 11 -12.63 1.21 -6.74
CA SER A 11 -12.19 -0.18 -6.56
C SER A 11 -11.17 -0.33 -5.43
N ILE A 12 -10.29 0.66 -5.23
CA ILE A 12 -9.35 0.67 -4.10
C ILE A 12 -10.11 0.88 -2.79
N THR A 13 -11.09 1.78 -2.76
CA THR A 13 -11.93 2.02 -1.59
C THR A 13 -12.70 0.75 -1.21
N GLU A 14 -13.29 0.05 -2.17
CA GLU A 14 -13.99 -1.22 -1.95
C GLU A 14 -13.06 -2.31 -1.41
N HIS A 15 -11.85 -2.44 -1.98
CA HIS A 15 -10.87 -3.43 -1.51
C HIS A 15 -10.48 -3.20 -0.05
N PHE A 16 -10.31 -1.94 0.34
CA PHE A 16 -9.93 -1.55 1.70
C PHE A 16 -11.14 -1.16 2.57
N ALA A 17 -12.39 -1.33 2.11
CA ALA A 17 -13.59 -0.83 2.81
C ALA A 17 -13.71 -1.41 4.23
N LYS A 18 -13.32 -2.68 4.42
CA LYS A 18 -13.31 -3.35 5.72
C LYS A 18 -12.41 -2.66 6.76
N LEU A 19 -11.39 -1.94 6.30
CA LEU A 19 -10.47 -1.22 7.16
C LEU A 19 -10.87 0.25 7.36
N HIS A 20 -11.89 0.76 6.66
CA HIS A 20 -12.30 2.17 6.65
C HIS A 20 -11.12 3.15 6.57
N PRO A 21 -10.47 3.25 5.39
CA PRO A 21 -9.44 4.24 5.18
C PRO A 21 -10.00 5.66 5.30
N THR A 22 -9.22 6.56 5.89
CA THR A 22 -9.58 7.97 6.11
C THR A 22 -9.40 8.78 4.83
N ASP A 23 -8.28 8.57 4.13
CA ASP A 23 -8.01 9.19 2.83
C ASP A 23 -7.36 8.20 1.86
N ILE A 24 -7.68 8.33 0.58
CA ILE A 24 -7.08 7.54 -0.50
C ILE A 24 -6.60 8.49 -1.58
N ARG A 25 -5.27 8.58 -1.71
CA ARG A 25 -4.59 9.40 -2.69
C ARG A 25 -3.99 8.52 -3.79
N LEU A 26 -4.58 8.58 -4.98
CA LEU A 26 -4.03 7.96 -6.17
C LEU A 26 -2.78 8.70 -6.64
N ARG A 27 -1.74 7.96 -7.07
CA ARG A 27 -0.56 8.56 -7.71
C ARG A 27 -0.69 8.45 -9.22
N THR A 28 -0.67 9.60 -9.89
CA THR A 28 -0.73 9.69 -11.36
C THR A 28 0.61 10.15 -11.94
N TYR A 29 0.83 9.88 -13.23
CA TYR A 29 1.98 10.39 -13.97
C TYR A 29 1.86 11.90 -14.18
N LYS A 30 2.95 12.63 -13.92
CA LYS A 30 3.02 14.08 -14.15
C LYS A 30 2.88 14.36 -15.65
N GLY A 31 1.78 15.01 -16.04
CA GLY A 31 1.52 15.40 -17.43
C GLY A 31 0.64 14.45 -18.25
N ASN A 32 0.20 13.30 -17.72
CA ASN A 32 -0.71 12.41 -18.45
C ASN A 32 -1.94 11.98 -17.64
N GLU A 33 -2.06 12.38 -16.36
CA GLU A 33 -3.14 12.02 -15.42
C GLU A 33 -3.42 10.51 -15.26
N LYS A 34 -2.70 9.65 -15.99
CA LYS A 34 -2.79 8.19 -15.91
C LYS A 34 -2.33 7.72 -14.55
N PHE A 35 -3.08 6.76 -13.99
CA PHE A 35 -2.72 6.10 -12.76
C PHE A 35 -1.40 5.34 -12.90
N MET A 36 -0.52 5.49 -11.91
CA MET A 36 0.84 4.90 -11.92
C MET A 36 0.89 3.50 -11.29
N GLY A 37 -0.26 2.88 -11.00
CA GLY A 37 -0.30 1.56 -10.34
C GLY A 37 0.09 1.61 -8.86
N THR A 38 0.05 2.80 -8.24
CA THR A 38 0.39 3.01 -6.83
C THR A 38 -0.52 4.08 -6.24
N CYS A 39 -1.02 3.84 -5.03
CA CYS A 39 -1.80 4.80 -4.25
C CYS A 39 -1.26 4.87 -2.82
N PHE A 40 -1.60 5.94 -2.11
CA PHE A 40 -1.42 6.08 -0.69
C PHE A 40 -2.78 5.98 -0.02
N VAL A 41 -2.82 5.25 1.09
CA VAL A 41 -4.02 5.07 1.89
C VAL A 41 -3.65 5.50 3.31
N GLU A 42 -4.41 6.47 3.83
CA GLU A 42 -4.26 6.97 5.19
C GLU A 42 -5.31 6.33 6.08
N PHE A 43 -4.91 6.03 7.32
CA PHE A 43 -5.77 5.47 8.34
C PHE A 43 -5.63 6.32 9.60
N ASP A 44 -6.75 6.58 10.25
CA ASP A 44 -6.78 7.32 11.52
C ASP A 44 -6.32 6.45 12.71
N GLN A 45 -6.53 5.13 12.62
CA GLN A 45 -6.16 4.19 13.67
C GLN A 45 -4.97 3.31 13.28
N PHE A 46 -4.02 3.15 14.20
CA PHE A 46 -2.83 2.31 14.03
C PHE A 46 -3.18 0.84 13.79
N ASP A 47 -4.17 0.28 14.50
CA ASP A 47 -4.57 -1.13 14.36
C ASP A 47 -5.05 -1.47 12.94
N ARG A 48 -5.74 -0.54 12.28
CA ARG A 48 -6.22 -0.67 10.89
C ARG A 48 -5.05 -0.67 9.92
N MET A 49 -4.08 0.23 10.14
CA MET A 49 -2.85 0.31 9.36
C MET A 49 -2.03 -0.97 9.50
N GLU A 50 -1.83 -1.48 10.72
CA GLU A 50 -1.11 -2.72 10.96
C GLU A 50 -1.80 -3.91 10.29
N THR A 51 -3.12 -4.01 10.42
CA THR A 51 -3.92 -5.04 9.75
C THR A 51 -3.80 -4.96 8.23
N CYS A 52 -3.77 -3.75 7.67
CA CYS A 52 -3.53 -3.52 6.25
C CYS A 52 -2.16 -4.08 5.83
N LEU A 53 -1.11 -3.74 6.58
CA LEU A 53 0.25 -4.20 6.31
C LEU A 53 0.38 -5.72 6.43
N LYS A 54 -0.28 -6.36 7.41
CA LYS A 54 -0.18 -7.80 7.63
C LYS A 54 -1.07 -8.61 6.68
N LYS A 55 -2.34 -8.25 6.55
CA LYS A 55 -3.35 -9.06 5.82
C LYS A 55 -3.46 -8.73 4.33
N TYR A 56 -3.18 -7.48 3.94
CA TYR A 56 -3.40 -7.04 2.55
C TYR A 56 -2.12 -7.02 1.71
N HIS A 57 -0.95 -7.24 2.33
CA HIS A 57 0.29 -7.44 1.60
C HIS A 57 0.22 -8.74 0.78
N HIS A 58 0.43 -8.63 -0.54
CA HIS A 58 0.22 -9.68 -1.54
C HIS A 58 -1.23 -10.16 -1.70
N SER A 59 -2.21 -9.39 -1.23
CA SER A 59 -3.62 -9.66 -1.57
C SER A 59 -3.83 -9.56 -3.09
N VAL A 60 -4.77 -10.36 -3.60
CA VAL A 60 -5.12 -10.35 -5.02
C VAL A 60 -6.12 -9.24 -5.26
N PHE A 61 -5.76 -8.31 -6.13
CA PHE A 61 -6.62 -7.23 -6.61
C PHE A 61 -7.15 -7.57 -8.01
N PRO A 62 -8.46 -7.42 -8.28
CA PRO A 62 -9.04 -7.75 -9.57
C PRO A 62 -8.44 -6.87 -10.68
N ASP A 63 -8.02 -7.49 -11.78
CA ASP A 63 -7.50 -6.80 -12.97
C ASP A 63 -8.30 -7.26 -14.19
N PRO A 64 -8.99 -6.36 -14.92
CA PRO A 64 -9.74 -6.75 -16.12
C PRO A 64 -8.85 -7.38 -17.20
N LYS A 65 -7.52 -7.18 -17.13
CA LYS A 65 -6.56 -7.77 -18.06
C LYS A 65 -6.03 -9.14 -17.63
N ARG A 66 -6.24 -9.55 -16.37
CA ARG A 66 -5.75 -10.84 -15.85
C ARG A 66 -6.84 -11.52 -15.03
N LYS A 67 -7.29 -12.71 -15.48
CA LYS A 67 -8.29 -13.52 -14.77
C LYS A 67 -7.90 -13.84 -13.32
N GLU A 68 -6.60 -13.97 -13.05
CA GLU A 68 -6.05 -14.25 -11.72
C GLU A 68 -5.85 -12.99 -10.85
N GLY A 69 -6.13 -11.79 -11.38
CA GLY A 69 -5.85 -10.52 -10.72
C GLY A 69 -4.35 -10.20 -10.62
N ARG A 70 -4.02 -9.17 -9.83
CA ARG A 70 -2.64 -8.78 -9.50
C ARG A 70 -2.42 -8.86 -8.00
N LYS A 71 -1.30 -9.46 -7.59
CA LYS A 71 -0.86 -9.40 -6.20
C LYS A 71 -0.35 -7.99 -5.89
N ILE A 72 -1.02 -7.28 -4.99
CA ILE A 72 -0.65 -5.91 -4.64
C ILE A 72 0.33 -5.87 -3.48
N ASN A 73 1.20 -4.87 -3.49
CA ASN A 73 2.16 -4.64 -2.42
C ASN A 73 1.59 -3.59 -1.47
N VAL A 74 1.47 -3.92 -0.18
CA VAL A 74 1.09 -2.98 0.86
C VAL A 74 2.28 -2.81 1.80
N GLU A 75 2.80 -1.59 1.88
CA GLU A 75 4.04 -1.27 2.60
C GLU A 75 3.90 0.05 3.35
N LEU A 76 4.70 0.23 4.40
CA LEU A 76 4.72 1.47 5.17
C LEU A 76 5.24 2.61 4.29
N SER A 77 4.43 3.65 4.18
CA SER A 77 4.86 4.92 3.58
C SER A 77 5.47 5.82 4.66
N ALA A 78 6.59 6.47 4.36
CA ALA A 78 7.22 7.43 5.26
C ALA A 78 6.75 8.89 5.07
N GLY A 79 5.58 9.12 4.46
CA GLY A 79 5.08 10.48 4.18
C GLY A 79 5.85 11.20 3.06
N GLY A 80 5.33 12.31 2.54
CA GLY A 80 5.96 13.10 1.47
C GLY A 80 7.21 13.85 1.95
N GLY A 81 8.32 13.74 1.21
CA GLY A 81 9.60 14.35 1.61
C GLY A 81 10.74 14.26 0.58
N GLY A 82 10.41 14.03 -0.70
CA GLY A 82 11.43 13.89 -1.74
C GLY A 82 12.35 12.67 -1.59
N ASN A 83 13.50 12.71 -2.24
CA ASN A 83 14.49 11.62 -2.35
C ASN A 83 15.68 11.82 -1.37
N SER A 84 15.43 12.44 -0.21
CA SER A 84 16.48 12.77 0.76
C SER A 84 16.96 11.51 1.51
N GLU A 85 18.25 11.42 1.82
CA GLU A 85 18.84 10.29 2.55
C GLU A 85 18.17 10.05 3.91
N SER A 86 17.76 11.13 4.57
CA SER A 86 17.00 11.10 5.82
C SER A 86 15.66 10.37 5.71
N ARG A 87 15.03 10.38 4.52
CA ARG A 87 13.83 9.57 4.23
C ARG A 87 14.19 8.10 4.02
N LYS A 88 15.24 7.80 3.25
CA LYS A 88 15.65 6.41 2.99
C LYS A 88 16.01 5.69 4.29
N SER A 89 16.79 6.32 5.16
CA SER A 89 17.17 5.71 6.44
C SER A 89 15.97 5.47 7.37
N LYS A 90 14.99 6.39 7.39
CA LYS A 90 13.74 6.18 8.16
C LYS A 90 12.87 5.06 7.58
N ILE A 91 12.82 4.91 6.25
CA ILE A 91 12.10 3.80 5.60
C ILE A 91 12.77 2.48 5.93
N VAL A 92 14.11 2.40 5.81
CA VAL A 92 14.87 1.19 6.12
C VAL A 92 14.65 0.77 7.58
N ALA A 93 14.82 1.69 8.54
CA ALA A 93 14.62 1.38 9.95
C ALA A 93 13.20 0.90 10.27
N LYS A 94 12.17 1.49 9.63
CA LYS A 94 10.78 1.06 9.80
C LYS A 94 10.51 -0.30 9.15
N ASN A 95 11.03 -0.54 7.96
CA ASN A 95 10.85 -1.81 7.25
C ASN A 95 11.58 -2.96 7.92
N ASP A 96 12.79 -2.72 8.44
CA ASP A 96 13.58 -3.71 9.16
C ASP A 96 12.86 -4.17 10.43
N LYS A 97 12.35 -3.22 11.22
CA LYS A 97 11.49 -3.53 12.37
C LYS A 97 10.23 -4.29 11.97
N LEU A 98 9.56 -3.87 10.90
CA LEU A 98 8.35 -4.56 10.41
C LEU A 98 8.65 -5.99 9.94
N HIS A 99 9.82 -6.21 9.32
CA HIS A 99 10.25 -7.52 8.85
C HIS A 99 10.58 -8.45 10.03
N ASP A 100 11.27 -7.92 11.04
CA ASP A 100 11.61 -8.65 12.27
C ASP A 100 10.35 -9.05 13.07
N GLU A 101 9.37 -8.14 13.17
CA GLU A 101 8.07 -8.47 13.79
C GLU A 101 7.29 -9.54 12.99
N ARG A 102 7.35 -9.50 11.65
CA ARG A 102 6.74 -10.52 10.79
C ARG A 102 7.47 -11.88 10.89
N ALA A 103 8.77 -11.88 11.12
CA ALA A 103 9.54 -13.11 11.32
C ALA A 103 9.18 -13.77 12.66
N ARG A 104 9.08 -12.98 13.73
CA ARG A 104 8.70 -13.47 15.07
C ARG A 104 7.28 -14.02 15.13
N ASP A 105 6.34 -13.42 14.39
CA ASP A 105 4.95 -13.89 14.33
C ASP A 105 4.80 -15.19 13.51
N ARG A 106 5.74 -15.48 12.58
CA ARG A 106 5.78 -16.73 11.80
C ARG A 106 6.37 -17.91 12.57
N GLU A 107 7.08 -17.67 13.65
CA GLU A 107 7.76 -18.70 14.45
C GLU A 107 6.94 -19.18 15.67
N LYS A 108 5.77 -18.57 15.90
CA LYS A 108 4.76 -19.02 16.89
C LYS A 108 3.67 -19.86 16.24
#